data_AF-A0A3B9J6F7-F1
#
_entry.id   AF-A0A3B9J6F7-F1
#
_cell.length_a   1.000
_cell.length_b   1.000
_cell.length_c   1.000
_cell.angle_alpha   90.00
_cell.angle_beta   90.00
_cell.angle_gamma   90.00
#
_symmetry.space_group_name_H-M   'P 1'
#
loop_
_entity.id
_entity.type
_entity.pdbx_description
1 polymer ?
#
loop_
_entity_poly.entity_id
_entity_poly.type
_entity_poly.pdbx_seq_one_letter_code
_entity_poly.pdbx_strand_id
1 'polypeptide(L)'
;MLEIRFGSDALDYLHDELAHGLIFCTRFLKLHSLKNGSVSSFVPEKTTFPLKFSDGLYWPEGISKNSMIKDAIAKFILDSIKRENGYIIAETAQKLSDIKKIKPDMLYFVYAENVYFYLDSRCNLEDISDLMRVCVPYVENVIGLTSLPHAEVIRPMQEITTEIFEVLVRRTTQLIVQAFDDDGYLIWSHQNIKDEPVD
;
A
#
# COMPACT_ATOMS: atom_id res chain seq x y z
N MET A 1 -14.95 -14.02 -2.97
CA MET A 1 -14.96 -12.59 -2.59
C MET A 1 -15.44 -11.77 -3.77
N LEU A 2 -15.96 -10.56 -3.52
CA LEU A 2 -16.32 -9.62 -4.59
C LEU A 2 -15.42 -8.39 -4.50
N GLU A 3 -14.94 -7.91 -5.65
CA GLU A 3 -14.26 -6.61 -5.78
C GLU A 3 -15.31 -5.53 -6.05
N ILE A 4 -15.31 -4.46 -5.26
CA ILE A 4 -16.20 -3.30 -5.45
C ILE A 4 -15.37 -2.10 -5.86
N ARG A 5 -15.79 -1.37 -6.89
CA ARG A 5 -15.17 -0.12 -7.34
C ARG A 5 -15.88 1.10 -6.77
N PHE A 6 -15.10 2.07 -6.29
CA PHE A 6 -15.60 3.32 -5.72
C PHE A 6 -15.45 4.51 -6.67
N GLY A 7 -16.28 5.54 -6.46
CA GLY A 7 -16.30 6.79 -7.23
C GLY A 7 -15.34 7.86 -6.71
N SER A 8 -15.60 9.12 -7.07
CA SER A 8 -14.77 10.29 -6.74
C SER A 8 -14.49 10.46 -5.24
N ASP A 9 -15.49 10.20 -4.40
CA ASP A 9 -15.41 10.46 -2.96
C ASP A 9 -14.31 9.60 -2.30
N ALA A 10 -14.09 8.38 -2.79
CA ALA A 10 -13.00 7.54 -2.31
C ALA A 10 -11.60 8.05 -2.71
N LEU A 11 -11.50 8.82 -3.80
CA LEU A 11 -10.25 9.47 -4.19
C LEU A 11 -9.94 10.65 -3.27
N ASP A 12 -10.95 11.41 -2.85
CA ASP A 12 -10.78 12.53 -1.91
C ASP A 12 -10.30 12.01 -0.55
N TYR A 13 -10.92 10.94 -0.05
CA TYR A 13 -10.46 10.26 1.17
C TYR A 13 -9.01 9.78 1.05
N LEU A 14 -8.67 9.05 -0.03
CA LEU A 14 -7.30 8.60 -0.24
C LEU A 14 -6.30 9.75 -0.32
N HIS A 15 -6.68 10.86 -0.95
CA HIS A 15 -5.84 12.05 -1.01
C HIS A 15 -5.56 12.58 0.39
N ASP A 16 -6.58 12.71 1.23
CA ASP A 16 -6.44 13.22 2.60
C ASP A 16 -5.59 12.29 3.47
N GLU A 17 -5.78 10.97 3.39
CA GLU A 17 -4.95 9.99 4.11
C GLU A 17 -3.48 10.06 3.66
N LEU A 18 -3.22 10.10 2.34
CA LEU A 18 -1.86 10.22 1.81
C LEU A 18 -1.20 11.57 2.14
N ALA A 19 -1.99 12.63 2.30
CA ALA A 19 -1.49 13.94 2.68
C ALA A 19 -1.05 14.01 4.16
N HIS A 20 -1.64 13.18 5.01
CA HIS A 20 -1.21 12.99 6.40
C HIS A 20 -0.02 12.04 6.54
N GLY A 21 0.17 11.12 5.58
CA GLY A 21 1.30 10.19 5.55
C GLY A 21 2.69 10.86 5.45
N LEU A 22 3.75 10.04 5.45
CA LEU A 22 5.13 10.55 5.55
C LEU A 22 5.73 10.85 4.16
N ILE A 23 7.05 10.66 4.02
CA ILE A 23 7.80 11.13 2.86
C ILE A 23 7.38 10.40 1.57
N PHE A 24 7.12 9.10 1.62
CA PHE A 24 6.65 8.32 0.48
C PHE A 24 5.28 8.81 0.02
N CYS A 25 4.30 8.93 0.92
CA CYS A 25 2.94 9.36 0.55
C CYS A 25 2.92 10.78 -0.02
N THR A 26 3.62 11.72 0.64
CA THR A 26 3.71 13.11 0.16
C THR A 26 4.44 13.22 -1.17
N ARG A 27 5.45 12.38 -1.43
CA ARG A 27 6.13 12.30 -2.74
C ARG A 27 5.23 11.66 -3.79
N PHE A 28 4.48 10.64 -3.43
CA PHE A 28 3.53 9.98 -4.30
C PHE A 28 2.49 10.97 -4.83
N LEU A 29 1.86 11.75 -3.95
CA LEU A 29 0.87 12.78 -4.34
C LEU A 29 1.44 13.88 -5.24
N LYS A 30 2.75 14.16 -5.16
CA LYS A 30 3.42 15.12 -6.05
C LYS A 30 3.70 14.57 -7.44
N LEU A 31 3.89 13.26 -7.55
CA LEU A 31 4.29 12.59 -8.78
C LEU A 31 3.12 11.96 -9.52
N HIS A 32 2.04 11.64 -8.81
CA HIS A 32 0.89 10.92 -9.34
C HIS A 32 -0.41 11.67 -9.10
N SER A 33 -1.28 11.66 -10.12
CA SER A 33 -2.67 12.03 -9.92
C SER A 33 -3.48 10.79 -9.58
N LEU A 34 -4.15 10.78 -8.41
CA LEU A 34 -5.05 9.68 -8.03
C LEU A 34 -6.19 9.47 -9.03
N LYS A 35 -6.56 10.51 -9.79
CA LYS A 35 -7.56 10.44 -10.87
C LYS A 35 -7.16 9.52 -12.03
N ASN A 36 -5.87 9.19 -12.15
CA ASN A 36 -5.36 8.24 -13.14
C ASN A 36 -5.45 6.78 -12.65
N GLY A 37 -6.16 6.52 -11.57
CA GLY A 37 -6.35 5.18 -11.02
C GLY A 37 -7.82 4.84 -10.79
N SER A 38 -8.05 3.64 -10.26
CA SER A 38 -9.33 3.21 -9.73
C SER A 38 -9.19 2.79 -8.28
N VAL A 39 -10.19 3.10 -7.47
CA VAL A 39 -10.25 2.66 -6.07
C VAL A 39 -11.16 1.45 -5.98
N SER A 40 -10.68 0.42 -5.29
CA SER A 40 -11.42 -0.82 -5.05
C SER A 40 -11.31 -1.29 -3.61
N SER A 41 -12.20 -2.20 -3.20
CA SER A 41 -12.06 -2.96 -1.94
C SER A 41 -12.61 -4.38 -2.11
N PHE A 42 -12.17 -5.29 -1.25
CA PHE A 42 -12.60 -6.68 -1.25
C PHE A 42 -13.65 -6.93 -0.16
N VAL A 43 -14.82 -7.46 -0.56
CA VAL A 43 -15.88 -7.87 0.37
C VAL A 43 -16.11 -9.39 0.39
N PRO A 44 -16.61 -9.95 1.51
CA PRO A 44 -17.21 -11.28 1.53
C PRO A 44 -18.36 -11.42 0.52
N GLU A 45 -18.56 -12.62 -0.04
CA GLU A 45 -19.63 -12.88 -1.02
C GLU A 45 -21.05 -12.75 -0.44
N LYS A 46 -21.18 -12.85 0.89
CA LYS A 46 -22.46 -12.78 1.59
C LYS A 46 -22.88 -11.35 1.96
N THR A 47 -22.12 -10.34 1.54
CA THR A 47 -22.45 -8.93 1.79
C THR A 47 -23.72 -8.57 1.02
N THR A 48 -24.75 -8.11 1.73
CA THR A 48 -26.04 -7.70 1.15
C THR A 48 -26.01 -6.25 0.67
N PHE A 49 -26.58 -5.99 -0.53
CA PHE A 49 -26.64 -4.68 -1.20
C PHE A 49 -28.09 -4.13 -1.27
N PRO A 50 -28.32 -2.81 -1.37
CA PRO A 50 -27.35 -1.73 -1.55
C PRO A 50 -26.71 -1.27 -0.24
N LEU A 51 -25.41 -0.96 -0.29
CA LEU A 51 -24.78 -0.12 0.71
C LEU A 51 -25.45 1.26 0.59
N LYS A 52 -26.28 1.66 1.56
CA LYS A 52 -27.02 2.92 1.50
C LYS A 52 -26.09 4.10 1.80
N PHE A 53 -25.94 4.98 0.81
CA PHE A 53 -25.32 6.29 0.93
C PHE A 53 -26.36 7.29 1.46
N SER A 54 -26.53 7.39 2.77
CA SER A 54 -27.31 8.47 3.35
C SER A 54 -26.37 9.50 3.98
N ASP A 55 -26.44 10.71 3.45
CA ASP A 55 -26.07 11.98 4.10
C ASP A 55 -24.61 12.46 4.00
N GLY A 56 -23.86 12.10 2.94
CA GLY A 56 -22.52 12.68 2.70
C GLY A 56 -21.50 12.36 3.79
N LEU A 57 -21.81 11.37 4.62
CA LEU A 57 -20.93 10.73 5.58
C LEU A 57 -20.68 9.31 5.05
N TYR A 58 -19.41 9.01 4.79
CA TYR A 58 -18.95 7.65 4.48
C TYR A 58 -19.49 6.72 5.59
N TRP A 59 -20.25 5.68 5.26
CA TRP A 59 -20.57 4.71 6.30
C TRP A 59 -19.30 3.96 6.69
N PRO A 60 -18.93 4.01 7.98
CA PRO A 60 -17.68 3.55 8.57
C PRO A 60 -17.75 2.05 8.80
N GLU A 61 -17.88 1.28 7.73
CA GLU A 61 -17.60 -0.16 7.77
C GLU A 61 -16.67 -0.50 6.61
N GLY A 62 -15.43 -0.02 6.73
CA GLY A 62 -14.31 -0.70 6.10
C GLY A 62 -14.43 -2.19 6.41
N ILE A 63 -14.24 -2.99 5.38
CA ILE A 63 -14.81 -4.32 5.37
C ILE A 63 -14.09 -5.26 6.37
N SER A 64 -14.69 -5.34 7.58
CA SER A 64 -14.74 -6.37 8.62
C SER A 64 -13.49 -6.75 9.45
N LYS A 65 -13.70 -6.81 10.79
CA LYS A 65 -12.94 -7.53 11.86
C LYS A 65 -12.68 -9.02 11.62
N ASN A 66 -12.76 -9.47 10.38
CA ASN A 66 -12.64 -10.84 9.98
C ASN A 66 -11.22 -11.09 9.47
N SER A 67 -10.54 -12.05 10.11
CA SER A 67 -9.22 -12.53 9.68
C SER A 67 -9.17 -12.89 8.18
N MET A 68 -10.30 -13.28 7.59
CA MET A 68 -10.42 -13.56 6.16
C MET A 68 -10.08 -12.37 5.26
N ILE A 69 -10.32 -11.11 5.66
CA ILE A 69 -9.93 -9.93 4.86
C ILE A 69 -8.41 -9.73 4.91
N LYS A 70 -7.78 -9.94 6.07
CA LYS A 70 -6.31 -9.87 6.17
C LYS A 70 -5.65 -10.93 5.30
N ASP A 71 -6.15 -12.16 5.33
CA ASP A 71 -5.64 -13.24 4.47
C ASP A 71 -5.87 -12.94 2.98
N ALA A 72 -7.02 -12.37 2.64
CA ALA A 72 -7.35 -11.96 1.29
C ALA A 72 -6.46 -10.83 0.76
N ILE A 73 -6.20 -9.80 1.57
CA ILE A 73 -5.30 -8.71 1.22
C ILE A 73 -3.86 -9.21 1.14
N ALA A 74 -3.42 -10.02 2.09
CA ALA A 74 -2.09 -10.63 2.05
C ALA A 74 -1.91 -11.49 0.78
N LYS A 75 -2.95 -12.23 0.38
CA LYS A 75 -2.96 -12.99 -0.87
C LYS A 75 -2.94 -12.08 -2.10
N PHE A 76 -3.76 -11.03 -2.11
CA PHE A 76 -3.76 -10.04 -3.20
C PHE A 76 -2.38 -9.42 -3.40
N ILE A 77 -1.75 -8.99 -2.30
CA ILE A 77 -0.40 -8.46 -2.27
C ILE A 77 0.59 -9.48 -2.84
N LEU A 78 0.54 -10.73 -2.37
CA LEU A 78 1.42 -11.81 -2.84
C LEU A 78 1.28 -12.04 -4.34
N ASP A 79 0.05 -12.10 -4.82
CA ASP A 79 -0.28 -12.33 -6.22
C ASP A 79 0.19 -11.13 -7.08
N SER A 80 0.02 -9.90 -6.61
CA SER A 80 0.53 -8.68 -7.28
C SER A 80 2.06 -8.68 -7.37
N ILE A 81 2.78 -8.97 -6.28
CA ILE A 81 4.25 -9.06 -6.26
C ILE A 81 4.74 -10.10 -7.25
N LYS A 82 4.13 -11.29 -7.26
CA LYS A 82 4.52 -12.38 -8.16
C LYS A 82 4.24 -12.05 -9.62
N ARG A 83 3.10 -11.41 -9.90
CA ARG A 83 2.69 -11.04 -11.26
C ARG A 83 3.59 -9.94 -11.85
N GLU A 84 3.90 -8.92 -11.05
CA GLU A 84 4.66 -7.76 -11.50
C GLU A 84 6.16 -7.90 -11.24
N ASN A 85 6.57 -9.01 -10.61
CA ASN A 85 7.92 -9.20 -10.08
C ASN A 85 8.36 -7.94 -9.27
N GLY A 86 7.41 -7.44 -8.49
CA GLY A 86 7.49 -6.16 -7.81
C GLY A 86 8.03 -6.25 -6.39
N TYR A 87 7.96 -5.13 -5.71
CA TYR A 87 8.31 -4.93 -4.31
C TYR A 87 7.11 -4.33 -3.59
N ILE A 88 6.90 -4.74 -2.35
CA ILE A 88 6.10 -3.95 -1.42
C ILE A 88 7.03 -2.96 -0.75
N ILE A 89 6.57 -1.73 -0.57
CA ILE A 89 7.17 -0.77 0.32
C ILE A 89 6.10 -0.39 1.35
N ALA A 90 6.37 -0.70 2.62
CA ALA A 90 5.58 -0.21 3.72
C ALA A 90 6.31 0.96 4.36
N GLU A 91 5.71 2.14 4.25
CA GLU A 91 6.19 3.32 4.95
C GLU A 91 5.91 3.19 6.44
N THR A 92 6.89 3.53 7.29
CA THR A 92 6.71 3.51 8.74
C THR A 92 7.18 4.79 9.39
N ALA A 93 6.54 5.16 10.51
CA ALA A 93 7.01 6.27 11.35
C ALA A 93 8.30 5.95 12.11
N GLN A 94 8.89 4.77 11.91
CA GLN A 94 10.11 4.38 12.60
C GLN A 94 11.32 5.08 12.00
N LYS A 95 12.13 5.66 12.89
CA LYS A 95 13.43 6.21 12.55
C LYS A 95 14.51 5.15 12.76
N LEU A 96 15.63 5.31 12.05
CA LEU A 96 16.81 4.45 12.22
C LEU A 96 17.32 4.41 13.68
N SER A 97 17.11 5.48 14.45
CA SER A 97 17.43 5.54 15.89
C SER A 97 16.64 4.52 16.74
N ASP A 98 15.46 4.10 16.28
CA ASP A 98 14.55 3.19 16.96
C ASP A 98 14.67 1.72 16.49
N ILE A 99 15.60 1.44 15.57
CA ILE A 99 15.76 0.16 14.87
C ILE A 99 15.88 -1.07 15.79
N LYS A 100 16.33 -0.90 17.04
CA LYS A 100 16.44 -1.99 18.02
C LYS A 100 15.10 -2.66 18.36
N LYS A 101 13.97 -2.06 17.99
CA LYS A 101 12.61 -2.60 18.15
C LYS A 101 12.14 -3.43 16.95
N ILE A 102 12.89 -3.45 15.86
CA ILE A 102 12.54 -4.13 14.62
C ILE A 102 12.83 -5.63 14.73
N LYS A 103 11.91 -6.48 14.23
CA LYS A 103 12.13 -7.93 14.18
C LYS A 103 13.39 -8.25 13.33
N PRO A 104 14.29 -9.15 13.78
CA PRO A 104 15.57 -9.41 13.11
C PRO A 104 15.47 -9.82 11.63
N ASP A 105 14.35 -10.45 11.25
CA ASP A 105 14.21 -11.11 9.95
C ASP A 105 13.49 -10.23 8.90
N MET A 106 13.12 -9.00 9.24
CA MET A 106 12.45 -8.10 8.30
C MET A 106 13.45 -7.36 7.41
N LEU A 107 13.18 -7.36 6.10
CA LEU A 107 13.95 -6.59 5.15
C LEU A 107 13.49 -5.12 5.19
N TYR A 108 14.45 -4.21 5.30
CA TYR A 108 14.19 -2.78 5.26
C TYR A 108 15.29 -2.04 4.50
N PHE A 109 14.99 -0.81 4.09
CA PHE A 109 15.97 0.19 3.66
C PHE A 109 15.74 1.50 4.42
N VAL A 110 16.69 2.41 4.36
CA VAL A 110 16.63 3.72 5.00
C VAL A 110 16.61 4.81 3.95
N TYR A 111 15.74 5.80 4.13
CA TYR A 111 15.77 7.03 3.36
C TYR A 111 15.43 8.22 4.26
N ALA A 112 16.30 9.24 4.27
CA ALA A 112 16.14 10.45 5.09
C ALA A 112 15.80 10.12 6.56
N GLU A 113 16.58 9.24 7.19
CA GLU A 113 16.41 8.71 8.56
C GLU A 113 15.17 7.82 8.81
N ASN A 114 14.27 7.69 7.84
CA ASN A 114 13.06 6.87 7.95
C ASN A 114 13.34 5.44 7.48
N VAL A 115 12.72 4.47 8.17
CA VAL A 115 12.82 3.05 7.86
C VAL A 115 11.62 2.63 7.03
N TYR A 116 11.91 1.99 5.90
CA TYR A 116 10.91 1.43 5.00
C TYR A 116 11.09 -0.07 4.94
N PHE A 117 10.07 -0.81 5.37
CA PHE A 117 10.08 -2.25 5.21
C PHE A 117 9.71 -2.62 3.79
N TYR A 118 10.31 -3.69 3.29
CA TYR A 118 9.99 -4.19 1.97
C TYR A 118 9.92 -5.70 1.92
N LEU A 119 9.14 -6.19 0.96
CA LEU A 119 9.12 -7.59 0.55
C LEU A 119 9.36 -7.65 -0.95
N ASP A 120 9.97 -8.73 -1.41
CA ASP A 120 10.23 -8.99 -2.84
C ASP A 120 9.60 -10.32 -3.28
N SER A 121 9.84 -10.73 -4.52
CA SER A 121 9.26 -11.95 -5.10
C SER A 121 9.59 -13.27 -4.38
N ARG A 122 10.54 -13.26 -3.44
CA ARG A 122 10.87 -14.42 -2.58
C ARG A 122 9.96 -14.54 -1.37
N CYS A 123 9.12 -13.54 -1.09
CA CYS A 123 8.22 -13.56 0.07
C CYS A 123 7.12 -14.62 -0.08
N ASN A 124 6.59 -15.03 1.06
CA ASN A 124 5.41 -15.88 1.17
C ASN A 124 4.28 -15.14 1.91
N LEU A 125 3.14 -15.82 2.10
CA LEU A 125 1.96 -15.23 2.74
C LEU A 125 2.20 -14.87 4.21
N GLU A 126 3.03 -15.64 4.93
CA GLU A 126 3.40 -15.37 6.32
C GLU A 126 4.24 -14.10 6.42
N ASP A 127 5.20 -13.90 5.51
CA ASP A 127 6.02 -12.68 5.47
C ASP A 127 5.16 -11.41 5.31
N ILE A 128 4.17 -11.46 4.42
CA ILE A 128 3.23 -10.35 4.20
C ILE A 128 2.36 -10.12 5.43
N SER A 129 1.86 -11.20 6.02
CA SER A 129 1.06 -11.12 7.25
C SER A 129 1.88 -10.50 8.39
N ASP A 130 3.15 -10.86 8.50
CA ASP A 130 4.06 -10.32 9.50
C ASP A 130 4.40 -8.86 9.24
N LEU A 131 4.65 -8.47 7.98
CA LEU A 131 4.81 -7.08 7.59
C LEU A 131 3.58 -6.26 8.01
N MET A 132 2.38 -6.74 7.67
CA MET A 132 1.13 -6.08 8.06
C MET A 132 1.00 -5.98 9.59
N ARG A 133 1.34 -7.02 10.36
CA ARG A 133 1.30 -6.96 11.83
C ARG A 133 2.27 -5.95 12.45
N VAL A 134 3.46 -5.78 11.87
CA VAL A 134 4.47 -4.83 12.37
C VAL A 134 4.15 -3.40 11.96
N CYS A 135 3.55 -3.22 10.78
CA CYS A 135 3.15 -1.92 10.27
C CYS A 135 1.86 -1.41 10.93
N VAL A 136 0.84 -2.24 11.12
CA VAL A 136 -0.48 -1.82 11.64
C VAL A 136 -0.49 -1.02 12.97
N PRO A 137 0.40 -1.24 13.96
CA PRO A 137 0.41 -0.41 15.18
C PRO A 137 1.21 0.91 15.08
N TYR A 138 1.95 1.14 13.99
CA TYR A 138 2.89 2.28 13.86
C TYR A 138 2.85 3.00 12.51
N VAL A 139 1.94 2.60 11.63
CA VAL A 139 1.81 3.12 10.27
C VAL A 139 0.49 3.84 10.21
N GLU A 140 0.54 5.11 9.82
CA GLU A 140 -0.59 5.76 9.18
C GLU A 140 -0.76 5.06 7.81
N ASN A 141 -1.45 3.92 7.89
CA ASN A 141 -2.31 3.29 6.92
C ASN A 141 -1.90 3.24 5.44
N VAL A 142 -0.63 3.25 5.02
CA VAL A 142 -0.30 3.17 3.57
C VAL A 142 0.79 2.16 3.24
N ILE A 143 0.45 1.21 2.39
CA ILE A 143 1.38 0.26 1.76
C ILE A 143 1.42 0.56 0.25
N GLY A 144 2.61 0.90 -0.27
CA GLY A 144 2.84 1.03 -1.70
C GLY A 144 3.27 -0.30 -2.33
N LEU A 145 2.55 -0.76 -3.34
CA LEU A 145 3.02 -1.82 -4.22
C LEU A 145 3.72 -1.19 -5.43
N THR A 146 5.01 -1.48 -5.55
CA THR A 146 5.91 -0.87 -6.50
C THR A 146 6.46 -1.90 -7.47
N SER A 147 6.25 -1.70 -8.76
CA SER A 147 6.87 -2.54 -9.79
C SER A 147 8.27 -2.04 -10.09
N LEU A 148 9.31 -2.58 -9.44
CA LEU A 148 10.70 -2.29 -9.84
C LEU A 148 11.17 -3.29 -10.90
N PRO A 149 11.74 -2.81 -12.02
CA PRO A 149 12.53 -3.69 -12.87
C PRO A 149 13.76 -4.19 -12.11
N HIS A 150 14.12 -5.46 -12.32
CA HIS A 150 15.21 -6.20 -11.67
C HIS A 150 16.60 -5.50 -11.54
N ALA A 151 16.81 -4.36 -12.20
CA ALA A 151 18.12 -3.72 -12.30
C ALA A 151 18.53 -2.92 -11.04
N GLU A 152 17.60 -2.48 -10.20
CA GLU A 152 17.91 -1.74 -8.97
C GLU A 152 17.74 -2.64 -7.74
N VAL A 153 18.79 -3.38 -7.40
CA VAL A 153 18.79 -4.26 -6.22
C VAL A 153 18.92 -3.40 -4.96
N ILE A 154 17.80 -3.12 -4.30
CA ILE A 154 17.79 -2.64 -2.91
C ILE A 154 18.37 -3.75 -2.03
N ARG A 155 19.47 -3.47 -1.34
CA ARG A 155 20.04 -4.41 -0.37
C ARG A 155 19.38 -4.22 1.00
N PRO A 156 19.26 -5.28 1.81
CA PRO A 156 18.79 -5.14 3.17
C PRO A 156 19.66 -4.14 3.96
N MET A 157 19.01 -3.30 4.75
CA MET A 157 19.60 -2.27 5.61
C MET A 157 20.38 -1.18 4.87
N GLN A 158 20.22 -1.08 3.54
CA GLN A 158 20.86 -0.05 2.74
C GLN A 158 20.20 1.32 2.97
N GLU A 159 21.01 2.37 3.09
CA GLU A 159 20.54 3.73 2.88
C GLU A 159 20.49 4.01 1.36
N ILE A 160 19.32 4.36 0.85
CA ILE A 160 19.11 4.62 -0.58
C ILE A 160 19.13 6.11 -0.89
N THR A 161 19.49 6.46 -2.12
CA THR A 161 19.55 7.86 -2.56
C THR A 161 18.16 8.39 -2.92
N THR A 162 18.04 9.71 -3.05
CA THR A 162 16.79 10.36 -3.50
C THR A 162 16.37 9.88 -4.89
N GLU A 163 17.30 9.62 -5.78
CA GLU A 163 17.02 9.14 -7.14
C GLU A 163 16.34 7.77 -7.09
N ILE A 164 16.89 6.83 -6.32
CA ILE A 164 16.29 5.50 -6.13
C ILE A 164 14.91 5.64 -5.46
N PHE A 165 14.80 6.48 -4.44
CA PHE A 165 13.52 6.71 -3.75
C PHE A 165 12.44 7.27 -4.70
N GLU A 166 12.79 8.21 -5.57
CA GLU A 166 11.85 8.72 -6.57
C GLU A 166 11.47 7.66 -7.61
N VAL A 167 12.41 6.79 -8.02
CA VAL A 167 12.09 5.65 -8.90
C VAL A 167 11.06 4.74 -8.24
N LEU A 168 11.24 4.42 -6.95
CA LEU A 168 10.27 3.63 -6.18
C LEU A 168 8.89 4.28 -6.22
N VAL A 169 8.80 5.56 -5.83
CA VAL A 169 7.52 6.28 -5.79
C VAL A 169 6.86 6.36 -7.18
N ARG A 170 7.62 6.68 -8.24
CA ARG A 170 7.10 6.78 -9.61
C ARG A 170 6.59 5.45 -10.15
N ARG A 171 7.16 4.34 -9.70
CA ARG A 171 6.82 2.98 -10.15
C ARG A 171 5.75 2.32 -9.28
N THR A 172 5.22 3.02 -8.27
CA THR A 172 4.11 2.54 -7.45
C THR A 172 2.85 2.38 -8.30
N THR A 173 2.45 1.13 -8.53
CA THR A 173 1.27 0.77 -9.33
C THR A 173 0.03 0.65 -8.48
N GLN A 174 0.17 0.37 -7.18
CA GLN A 174 -0.97 0.26 -6.27
C GLN A 174 -0.64 0.87 -4.91
N LEU A 175 -1.65 1.45 -4.26
CA LEU A 175 -1.61 1.84 -2.86
C LEU A 175 -2.70 1.08 -2.12
N ILE A 176 -2.34 0.49 -1.01
CA ILE A 176 -3.27 -0.15 -0.10
C ILE A 176 -3.34 0.74 1.13
N VAL A 177 -4.50 1.34 1.34
CA VAL A 177 -4.76 2.26 2.44
C VAL A 177 -5.75 1.60 3.40
N GLN A 178 -5.46 1.57 4.70
CA GLN A 178 -6.44 1.06 5.67
C GLN A 178 -7.66 1.99 5.70
N ALA A 179 -8.85 1.41 5.74
CA ALA A 179 -10.09 2.17 5.75
C ALA A 179 -10.43 2.71 7.15
N PHE A 180 -11.27 3.74 7.18
CA PHE A 180 -11.69 4.61 8.29
C PHE A 180 -12.03 3.95 9.64
N ASP A 181 -12.36 2.65 9.68
CA ASP A 181 -12.84 1.95 10.86
C ASP A 181 -11.87 0.89 11.40
N ASP A 182 -10.63 0.91 10.92
CA ASP A 182 -9.58 -0.09 11.19
C ASP A 182 -9.90 -1.52 10.71
N ASP A 183 -11.03 -1.72 10.04
CA ASP A 183 -11.54 -3.05 9.71
C ASP A 183 -11.42 -3.38 8.22
N GLY A 184 -11.16 -2.40 7.34
CA GLY A 184 -11.02 -2.62 5.89
C GLY A 184 -9.76 -2.07 5.24
N TYR A 185 -9.61 -2.31 3.93
CA TYR A 185 -8.58 -1.69 3.09
C TYR A 185 -9.19 -1.15 1.80
N LEU A 186 -8.79 0.05 1.40
CA LEU A 186 -8.98 0.61 0.07
C LEU A 186 -7.73 0.35 -0.76
N ILE A 187 -7.92 -0.05 -2.00
CA ILE A 187 -6.85 -0.32 -2.94
C ILE A 187 -7.00 0.63 -4.10
N TRP A 188 -6.12 1.62 -4.17
CA TRP A 188 -5.92 2.38 -5.38
C TRP A 188 -5.02 1.58 -6.31
N SER A 189 -5.42 1.41 -7.56
CA SER A 189 -4.58 0.83 -8.60
C SER A 189 -4.47 1.82 -9.75
N HIS A 190 -3.25 2.08 -10.18
CA HIS A 190 -2.98 2.87 -11.37
C HIS A 190 -3.66 2.20 -12.56
N GLN A 191 -4.47 2.96 -13.29
CA GLN A 191 -4.94 2.49 -14.58
C GLN A 191 -3.75 2.63 -15.50
N ASN A 192 -3.11 1.51 -15.84
CA ASN A 192 -2.24 1.51 -17.01
C ASN A 192 -3.08 2.01 -18.18
N ILE A 193 -2.92 3.29 -18.53
CA ILE A 193 -3.14 3.73 -19.89
C ILE A 193 -2.21 2.83 -20.69
N LYS A 194 -2.79 1.83 -21.35
CA LYS A 194 -2.04 0.92 -22.20
C LYS A 194 -1.16 1.78 -23.11
N ASP A 195 0.14 1.53 -23.07
CA ASP A 195 1.08 1.84 -24.14
C ASP A 195 1.18 3.34 -24.53
N GLU A 196 1.68 4.20 -23.63
CA GLU A 196 2.48 5.32 -24.13
C GLU A 196 3.96 4.95 -24.01
N PRO A 197 4.71 4.92 -25.13
CA PRO A 197 6.14 4.74 -25.07
C PRO A 197 6.74 5.90 -24.27
N VAL A 198 7.63 5.58 -23.34
CA VAL A 198 8.49 6.57 -22.73
C VAL A 198 9.44 7.03 -23.83
N ASP A 199 9.16 8.21 -24.39
CA ASP A 199 10.10 8.97 -25.23
C ASP A 199 11.32 9.43 -24.42
#